data_AF-A0A932KCC8-F1
#
_entry.id   AF-A0A932KCC8-F1
#
_cell.length_a   1.000
_cell.length_b   1.000
_cell.length_c   1.000
_cell.angle_alpha   90.00
_cell.angle_beta   90.00
_cell.angle_gamma   90.00
#
_symmetry.space_group_name_H-M   'P 1'
#
loop_
_entity.id
_entity.type
_entity.pdbx_description
1 polymer ?
#
loop_
_entity_poly.entity_id
_entity_poly.type
_entity_poly.pdbx_seq_one_letter_code
_entity_poly.pdbx_strand_id
1 'polypeptide(L)'
;MNRLLAHYGVDVPHPQVSGAEHLEMLHIRDRLAELEPTLTSEAQTALAEADRVLVQQAPACSQKLLRFLDLAAHRREHGIPAARWWWYLDVLSDVPPLKDEASDEGHPSPRGS
;
A
#
# COMPACT_ATOMS: atom_id res chain seq x y z
N MET A 1 0.28 13.84 -17.90
CA MET A 1 0.70 13.37 -16.56
C MET A 1 -0.30 13.86 -15.53
N ASN A 2 -0.97 12.97 -14.78
CA ASN A 2 -1.90 13.38 -13.72
C ASN A 2 -1.10 13.91 -12.53
N ARG A 3 -1.36 15.15 -12.09
CA ARG A 3 -0.62 15.78 -10.98
C ARG A 3 -0.78 15.04 -9.66
N LEU A 4 -1.94 14.42 -9.43
CA LEU A 4 -2.21 13.63 -8.23
C LEU A 4 -1.33 12.39 -8.18
N LEU A 5 -1.12 11.72 -9.33
CA LEU A 5 -0.27 10.55 -9.43
C LEU A 5 1.22 10.91 -9.23
N ALA A 6 1.64 12.07 -9.74
CA ALA A 6 3.00 12.55 -9.50
C ALA A 6 3.25 12.86 -8.03
N HIS A 7 2.28 13.47 -7.34
CA HIS A 7 2.36 13.76 -5.91
C HIS A 7 2.40 12.46 -5.08
N TYR A 8 1.45 11.56 -5.35
CA TYR A 8 1.39 10.25 -4.70
C TYR A 8 2.68 9.43 -4.89
N GLY A 9 3.21 9.36 -6.11
CA GLY A 9 4.45 8.64 -6.39
C GLY A 9 5.70 9.24 -5.74
N VAL A 10 5.67 10.52 -5.37
CA VAL A 10 6.76 11.18 -4.63
C VAL A 10 6.61 10.95 -3.12
N ASP A 11 5.39 11.01 -2.58
CA ASP A 11 5.19 10.93 -1.14
C ASP A 11 5.32 9.50 -0.60
N VAL A 12 4.80 8.52 -1.35
CA VAL A 12 4.81 7.11 -0.94
C VAL A 12 6.20 6.58 -0.57
N PRO A 13 7.30 6.86 -1.29
CA PRO A 13 8.63 6.41 -0.89
C PRO A 13 9.23 7.14 0.32
N HIS A 14 8.57 8.16 0.88
CA HIS A 14 9.08 8.98 1.97
C HIS A 14 8.32 8.73 3.29
N PRO A 15 8.56 7.62 4.00
CA PRO A 15 7.86 7.30 5.23
C PRO A 15 8.25 8.24 6.38
N GLN A 16 9.23 9.12 6.18
CA GLN A 16 9.72 10.07 7.15
C GLN A 16 8.86 11.33 7.28
N VAL A 17 7.87 11.52 6.40
CA VAL A 17 6.92 12.63 6.49
C VAL A 17 6.00 12.51 7.71
N SER A 18 5.31 13.59 8.07
CA SER A 18 4.41 13.66 9.22
C SER A 18 3.18 12.76 9.05
N GLY A 19 2.47 12.46 10.14
CA GLY A 19 1.22 11.67 10.07
C GLY A 19 0.12 12.38 9.28
N ALA A 20 0.10 13.71 9.25
CA ALA A 20 -0.83 14.48 8.44
C ALA A 20 -0.57 14.33 6.94
N GLU A 21 0.71 14.32 6.52
CA GLU A 21 1.10 14.07 5.12
C GLU A 21 0.73 12.65 4.68
N HIS A 22 0.88 11.65 5.56
CA HIS A 22 0.38 10.31 5.28
C HIS A 22 -1.15 10.26 5.10
N LEU A 23 -1.90 11.06 5.87
CA LEU A 23 -3.36 11.12 5.73
C LEU A 23 -3.75 11.79 4.41
N GLU A 24 -3.06 12.87 4.04
CA GLU A 24 -3.23 13.53 2.74
C GLU A 24 -2.95 12.56 1.59
N MET A 25 -1.88 11.76 1.68
CA MET A 25 -1.57 10.70 0.72
C MET A 25 -2.72 9.70 0.55
N LEU A 26 -3.39 9.28 1.64
CA LEU A 26 -4.56 8.38 1.55
C LEU A 26 -5.75 9.06 0.84
N HIS A 27 -5.99 10.34 1.10
CA HIS A 27 -7.02 11.11 0.39
C HIS A 27 -6.69 11.32 -1.10
N ILE A 28 -5.42 11.51 -1.44
CA ILE A 28 -4.97 11.55 -2.83
C ILE A 28 -5.24 10.20 -3.51
N ARG A 29 -5.00 9.08 -2.81
CA ARG A 29 -5.30 7.74 -3.35
C ARG A 29 -6.80 7.48 -3.54
N ASP A 30 -7.65 7.97 -2.64
CA ASP A 30 -9.12 7.98 -2.84
C ASP A 30 -9.49 8.71 -4.13
N ARG A 31 -8.90 9.89 -4.36
CA ARG A 31 -9.17 10.67 -5.57
C ARG A 31 -8.63 9.99 -6.83
N LEU A 32 -7.48 9.31 -6.74
CA LEU A 32 -6.92 8.52 -7.84
C LEU A 32 -7.82 7.34 -8.19
N ALA A 33 -8.45 6.68 -7.20
CA ALA A 33 -9.39 5.59 -7.44
C ALA A 33 -10.62 6.04 -8.24
N GLU A 34 -11.13 7.25 -8.00
CA GLU A 34 -12.22 7.84 -8.79
C GLU A 34 -11.81 8.14 -10.23
N LEU A 35 -10.54 8.49 -10.44
CA LEU A 35 -9.98 8.82 -11.75
C LEU A 35 -9.43 7.60 -12.49
N GLU A 36 -9.26 6.46 -11.82
CA GLU A 36 -8.64 5.24 -12.32
C GLU A 36 -9.21 4.78 -13.67
N PRO A 37 -10.54 4.79 -13.92
CA PRO A 37 -11.12 4.42 -15.21
C PRO A 37 -10.71 5.34 -16.37
N THR A 38 -10.22 6.54 -16.06
CA THR A 38 -9.81 7.55 -17.04
C THR A 38 -8.30 7.61 -17.25
N LEU A 39 -7.53 6.86 -16.45
CA LEU A 39 -6.08 6.84 -16.54
C LEU A 39 -5.61 6.08 -17.78
N THR A 40 -4.58 6.61 -18.43
CA THR A 40 -3.86 5.89 -19.49
C THR A 40 -3.19 4.64 -18.91
N SER A 41 -2.90 3.66 -19.76
CA SER A 41 -2.20 2.44 -19.33
C SER A 41 -0.87 2.74 -18.63
N GLU A 42 -0.12 3.74 -19.10
CA GLU A 42 1.11 4.20 -18.46
C GLU A 42 0.86 4.74 -17.04
N ALA A 43 -0.20 5.54 -16.86
CA ALA A 43 -0.56 6.08 -15.55
C ALA A 43 -1.07 4.99 -14.60
N GLN A 44 -1.78 3.98 -15.10
CA GLN A 44 -2.19 2.81 -14.32
C GLN A 44 -0.97 2.00 -13.85
N THR A 45 0.02 1.79 -14.72
CA THR A 45 1.27 1.12 -14.34
C THR A 45 2.02 1.90 -13.26
N ALA A 46 2.13 3.22 -13.40
CA ALA A 46 2.77 4.06 -12.39
C ALA A 46 2.00 4.06 -11.06
N LEU A 47 0.67 4.04 -11.10
CA LEU A 47 -0.16 3.91 -9.89
C LEU A 47 0.06 2.56 -9.19
N ALA A 48 0.09 1.46 -9.95
CA ALA A 48 0.36 0.13 -9.41
C ALA A 48 1.77 0.00 -8.81
N GLU A 49 2.76 0.71 -9.36
CA GLU A 49 4.09 0.77 -8.77
C GLU A 49 4.10 1.55 -7.45
N ALA A 50 3.48 2.72 -7.42
CA ALA A 50 3.34 3.49 -6.18
C ALA A 50 2.57 2.69 -5.11
N ASP A 51 1.47 2.03 -5.47
CA ASP A 51 0.71 1.17 -4.56
C ASP A 51 1.55 0.02 -3.98
N ARG A 52 2.44 -0.58 -4.78
CA ARG A 52 3.38 -1.59 -4.29
C ARG A 52 4.34 -1.04 -3.25
N VAL A 53 4.90 0.14 -3.49
CA VAL A 53 5.77 0.81 -2.51
C VAL A 53 4.98 1.14 -1.23
N LEU A 54 3.73 1.58 -1.34
CA LEU A 54 2.90 1.86 -0.17
C LEU A 54 2.68 0.61 0.70
N VAL A 55 2.41 -0.54 0.08
CA VAL A 55 2.27 -1.81 0.81
C VAL A 55 3.57 -2.19 1.51
N GLN A 56 4.72 -2.04 0.85
CA GLN A 56 6.03 -2.31 1.47
C GLN A 56 6.33 -1.38 2.65
N GLN A 57 5.85 -0.14 2.57
CA GLN A 57 6.01 0.85 3.63
C GLN A 57 4.86 0.86 4.65
N ALA A 58 3.85 0.00 4.51
CA ALA A 58 2.67 -0.02 5.36
C ALA A 58 2.99 -0.04 6.86
N PRO A 59 3.97 -0.82 7.38
CA PRO A 59 4.35 -0.78 8.78
C PRO A 59 4.84 0.59 9.27
N ALA A 60 5.62 1.30 8.46
CA ALA A 60 6.14 2.61 8.82
C ALA A 60 5.05 3.69 8.74
N CYS A 61 4.22 3.63 7.69
CA CYS A 61 3.11 4.56 7.49
C CYS A 61 2.02 4.40 8.56
N SER A 62 1.63 3.16 8.88
CA SER A 62 0.59 2.85 9.87
C SER A 62 0.99 3.31 11.26
N GLN A 63 2.23 3.08 11.69
CA GLN A 63 2.74 3.54 12.98
C GLN A 63 2.66 5.06 13.15
N LYS A 64 2.82 5.82 12.07
CA LYS A 64 2.68 7.28 12.11
C LYS A 64 1.22 7.70 12.10
N LEU A 65 0.41 7.12 11.23
CA LEU A 65 -1.03 7.40 11.14
C LEU A 65 -1.75 7.10 12.45
N LEU A 66 -1.45 5.96 13.10
CA LEU A 66 -2.07 5.54 14.36
C LEU A 66 -1.80 6.50 15.53
N ARG A 67 -0.79 7.38 15.44
CA ARG A 67 -0.57 8.45 16.45
C ARG A 67 -1.60 9.58 16.35
N PHE A 68 -2.26 9.73 15.22
CA PHE A 68 -3.20 10.82 14.92
C PHE A 68 -4.62 10.33 14.64
N LEU A 69 -4.77 9.11 14.12
CA LEU A 69 -6.03 8.55 13.65
C LEU A 69 -6.09 7.05 13.93
N ASP A 70 -7.13 6.62 14.64
CA ASP A 70 -7.50 5.20 14.69
C ASP A 70 -8.11 4.81 13.34
N LEU A 71 -7.30 4.15 12.49
CA LEU A 71 -7.72 3.72 11.16
C LEU A 71 -8.93 2.78 11.22
N ALA A 72 -9.03 1.93 12.23
CA ALA A 72 -10.15 0.99 12.36
C ALA A 72 -11.44 1.72 12.75
N ALA A 73 -11.39 2.70 13.66
CA ALA A 73 -12.53 3.55 13.97
C ALA A 73 -12.97 4.37 12.75
N HIS A 74 -12.02 5.01 12.06
CA HIS A 74 -12.29 5.82 10.87
C HIS A 74 -13.00 5.01 9.78
N ARG A 75 -12.50 3.79 9.49
CA ARG A 75 -13.15 2.89 8.52
C ARG A 75 -14.59 2.56 8.89
N ARG A 76 -14.88 2.30 10.17
CA ARG A 76 -16.24 1.99 10.64
C ARG A 76 -17.16 3.20 10.54
N GLU A 77 -16.71 4.36 10.97
CA GLU A 77 -17.50 5.60 10.97
C GLU A 77 -17.86 6.06 9.56
N HIS A 78 -16.92 5.93 8.62
CA HIS A 78 -17.11 6.35 7.23
C HIS A 78 -17.57 5.23 6.29
N GLY A 79 -17.75 4.00 6.79
CA GLY A 79 -18.16 2.85 5.99
C GLY A 79 -17.20 2.52 4.85
N ILE A 80 -15.89 2.63 5.09
CA ILE A 80 -14.87 2.45 4.05
C ILE A 80 -14.84 0.98 3.61
N PRO A 81 -15.06 0.66 2.32
CA PRO A 81 -15.07 -0.71 1.83
C PRO A 81 -13.64 -1.26 1.63
N ALA A 82 -13.49 -2.58 1.65
CA ALA A 82 -12.21 -3.26 1.45
C ALA A 82 -11.55 -2.95 0.08
N ALA A 83 -12.32 -2.54 -0.93
CA ALA A 83 -11.79 -2.05 -2.21
C ALA A 83 -10.86 -0.85 -2.05
N ARG A 84 -11.00 -0.07 -0.97
CA ARG A 84 -10.08 1.00 -0.56
C ARG A 84 -9.05 0.48 0.43
N TRP A 85 -8.31 -0.53 0.00
CA TRP A 85 -7.36 -1.29 0.83
C TRP A 85 -6.27 -0.41 1.47
N TRP A 86 -5.95 0.76 0.90
CA TRP A 86 -4.99 1.72 1.46
C TRP A 86 -5.44 2.33 2.79
N TRP A 87 -6.71 2.19 3.18
CA TRP A 87 -7.16 2.54 4.54
C TRP A 87 -6.92 1.44 5.57
N TYR A 88 -6.48 0.26 5.13
CA TYR A 88 -6.20 -0.92 5.95
C TYR A 88 -4.70 -1.14 6.15
N LEU A 89 -3.90 -0.07 6.11
CA LEU A 89 -2.44 -0.16 6.30
C LEU A 89 -2.07 -0.76 7.65
N ASP A 90 -2.85 -0.50 8.70
CA ASP A 90 -2.74 -1.17 10.00
C ASP A 90 -2.84 -2.69 9.86
N VAL A 91 -3.81 -3.19 9.11
CA VAL A 91 -3.99 -4.64 8.88
C VAL A 91 -2.86 -5.19 8.01
N LEU A 92 -2.48 -4.47 6.95
CA LEU A 92 -1.40 -4.89 6.05
C LEU A 92 -0.04 -4.91 6.74
N SER A 93 0.15 -4.11 7.78
CA SER A 93 1.39 -4.07 8.58
C SER A 93 1.58 -5.34 9.41
N ASP A 94 0.48 -6.00 9.78
CA ASP A 94 0.49 -7.22 10.59
C ASP A 94 0.60 -8.49 9.74
N VAL A 95 0.51 -8.38 8.41
CA VAL A 95 0.67 -9.51 7.50
C VAL A 95 2.17 -9.82 7.37
N PRO A 96 2.63 -11.03 7.73
CA PRO A 96 4.01 -11.41 7.50
C PRO A 96 4.31 -11.32 5.99
N PRO A 97 5.49 -10.84 5.59
CA PRO A 97 5.84 -10.78 4.18
C PRO A 97 5.64 -12.17 3.59
N LEU A 98 4.88 -12.24 2.49
CA LEU A 98 4.72 -13.47 1.72
C LEU A 98 6.13 -14.00 1.46
N LYS A 99 6.47 -15.12 2.10
CA LYS A 99 7.64 -15.89 1.72
C LYS A 99 7.49 -16.14 0.23
N ASP A 100 8.43 -15.67 -0.57
CA ASP A 100 8.58 -16.16 -1.93
C ASP A 100 8.84 -17.67 -1.81
N GLU A 101 7.78 -18.47 -1.91
CA GLU A 101 7.85 -19.92 -2.08
C GLU A 101 8.31 -20.19 -3.53
N ALA A 102 9.48 -19.65 -3.87
CA ALA A 102 10.27 -19.95 -5.07
C ALA A 102 11.64 -20.47 -4.61
N SER A 103 11.63 -21.44 -3.71
CA SER A 103 12.74 -22.35 -3.42
C SER A 103 12.18 -23.67 -2.90
N ASP A 104 11.11 -24.14 -3.52
CA ASP A 104 10.75 -25.56 -3.52
C ASP A 104 10.93 -26.04 -4.96
N GLU A 105 12.13 -26.52 -5.28
CA GLU A 105 12.36 -27.65 -6.18
C GLU A 105 13.84 -28.03 -6.10
N GLY A 106 14.11 -29.17 -5.48
CA GLY A 106 15.46 -29.71 -5.38
C GLY A 106 15.66 -30.89 -4.43
N HIS A 107 14.65 -31.70 -4.15
CA HIS A 107 14.88 -33.11 -3.79
C HIS A 107 14.77 -33.94 -5.08
N PRO A 108 15.64 -34.94 -5.30
CA PRO A 108 15.54 -36.13 -4.47
C PRO A 108 16.88 -36.78 -4.06
N SER A 109 16.88 -37.39 -2.88
CA SER A 109 17.78 -38.53 -2.54
C SER A 109 17.65 -39.63 -3.60
N PRO A 110 18.69 -40.43 -3.91
CA PRO A 110 18.83 -41.68 -3.14
C PRO A 110 20.25 -42.31 -3.03
N ARG A 111 20.38 -43.15 -1.98
CA ARG A 111 21.15 -44.41 -1.88
C ARG A 111 22.68 -44.39 -2.02
N GLY A 112 23.31 -44.66 -0.89
CA GLY A 112 24.07 -45.90 -0.66
C GLY A 112 25.46 -46.02 -1.30
N SER A 113 26.47 -46.09 -0.45
CA SER A 113 27.49 -47.15 -0.40
C SER A 113 28.26 -47.04 0.92
#